data_AF-A0A368F1M5-F1
#
_entry.id   AF-A0A368F1M5-F1
#
_cell.length_a   1.000
_cell.length_b   1.000
_cell.length_c   1.000
_cell.angle_alpha   90.00
_cell.angle_beta   90.00
_cell.angle_gamma   90.00
#
_symmetry.space_group_name_H-M   'P 1'
#
loop_
_entity.id
_entity.type
_entity.pdbx_description
1 polymer ?
#
loop_
_entity_poly.entity_id
_entity_poly.type
_entity_poly.pdbx_seq_one_letter_code
_entity_poly.pdbx_strand_id
1 'polypeptide(L)'
;MGTSLFANFPQRRATRELIRLHLSNTVDGFCKGAEKFCEDLNKYLLDNFLWMEEKIAKHPFDHYWIQVNMTINQLLGMIDGYEGALGRRLALHEIVSHPLFLIQLAGDIEDLAVKFKKPETKRSILAGTGHCSALVKILPDHSDIYFSHVTWASYSSMLRMQKRYTFATTDPGRSYAFSSYPGSIASIDDFIVTSARLGILETTISNYNEELMEFMTPESVLCWIRSQVAHRTASSGAHWAKTFSKYNSGT
;
A
#
# COMPACT_ATOMS: atom_id res chain seq x y z
N MET A 1 1.77 -16.76 16.16
CA MET A 1 1.44 -15.34 16.49
C MET A 1 2.65 -14.44 16.77
N GLY A 2 3.91 -14.88 16.61
CA GLY A 2 5.08 -14.06 16.99
C GLY A 2 5.98 -13.53 15.86
N THR A 3 5.87 -14.01 14.62
CA THR A 3 6.91 -13.77 13.59
C THR A 3 6.70 -12.54 12.72
N SER A 4 5.47 -12.04 12.53
CA SER A 4 5.19 -10.80 11.78
C SER A 4 5.67 -9.55 12.55
N LEU A 5 5.56 -9.56 13.88
CA LEU A 5 6.00 -8.47 14.77
C LEU A 5 7.50 -8.16 14.68
N PHE A 6 8.35 -9.06 14.15
CA PHE A 6 9.80 -8.84 14.08
C PHE A 6 10.32 -8.41 12.71
N ALA A 7 9.53 -8.55 11.63
CA ALA A 7 9.99 -8.20 10.28
C ALA A 7 10.42 -6.73 10.16
N ASN A 8 9.88 -5.85 11.02
CA ASN A 8 10.16 -4.43 10.99
C ASN A 8 11.13 -3.95 12.08
N PHE A 9 11.54 -4.74 13.09
CA PHE A 9 12.30 -4.22 14.24
C PHE A 9 13.60 -3.46 13.88
N PRO A 10 14.42 -3.93 12.92
CA PRO A 10 15.62 -3.19 12.49
C PRO A 10 15.30 -1.92 11.70
N GLN A 11 14.21 -1.93 10.92
CA GLN A 11 13.76 -0.77 10.14
C GLN A 11 13.30 0.38 11.06
N ARG A 12 12.79 0.07 12.26
CA ARG A 12 12.17 1.00 13.23
C ARG A 12 13.05 2.13 13.74
N ARG A 13 14.32 1.85 14.07
CA ARG A 13 15.25 2.87 14.61
C ARG A 13 16.15 3.46 13.54
N ALA A 14 16.53 2.64 12.55
CA ALA A 14 17.42 3.05 11.47
C ALA A 14 16.76 4.03 10.48
N THR A 15 15.43 3.97 10.31
CA THR A 15 14.72 4.79 9.32
C THR A 15 13.75 5.81 9.92
N ARG A 16 13.65 5.92 11.25
CA ARG A 16 12.69 6.84 11.93
C ARG A 16 12.80 8.28 11.42
N GLU A 17 14.03 8.78 11.26
CA GLU A 17 14.26 10.13 10.77
C GLU A 17 13.86 10.29 9.30
N LEU A 18 14.15 9.30 8.45
CA LEU A 18 13.70 9.31 7.05
C LEU A 18 12.17 9.24 6.95
N ILE A 19 11.52 8.46 7.81
CA ILE A 19 10.05 8.40 7.91
C ILE A 19 9.50 9.79 8.28
N ARG A 20 10.07 10.42 9.31
CA ARG A 20 9.65 11.75 9.77
C ARG A 20 9.79 12.80 8.65
N LEU A 21 10.92 12.79 7.94
CA LEU A 21 11.16 13.69 6.80
C LEU A 21 10.18 13.41 5.65
N HIS A 22 9.92 12.14 5.32
CA HIS A 22 8.97 11.80 4.27
C HIS A 22 7.55 12.24 4.63
N LEU A 23 7.10 11.98 5.86
CA LEU A 23 5.81 12.44 6.38
C LEU A 23 5.68 13.96 6.29
N SER A 24 6.73 14.70 6.68
CA SER A 24 6.76 16.17 6.57
C SER A 24 6.63 16.65 5.13
N ASN A 25 7.16 15.90 4.17
CA ASN A 25 7.14 16.28 2.76
C ASN A 25 5.81 15.93 2.07
N THR A 26 5.11 14.88 2.50
CA THR A 26 3.97 14.30 1.75
C THR A 26 2.64 14.33 2.48
N VAL A 27 2.61 14.14 3.79
CA VAL A 27 1.37 13.99 4.58
C VAL A 27 1.04 15.24 5.38
N ASP A 28 2.04 16.03 5.74
CA ASP A 28 1.84 17.15 6.66
C ASP A 28 0.89 18.22 6.07
N GLY A 29 -0.18 18.51 6.82
CA GLY A 29 -1.26 19.39 6.37
C GLY A 29 -2.22 18.79 5.33
N PHE A 30 -2.23 17.47 5.10
CA PHE A 30 -3.11 16.81 4.11
C PHE A 30 -4.61 17.15 4.23
N CYS A 31 -5.10 17.32 5.45
CA CYS A 31 -6.49 17.64 5.76
C CYS A 31 -6.78 19.14 5.92
N LYS A 32 -5.76 20.01 5.82
CA LYS A 32 -5.92 21.45 6.04
C LYS A 32 -6.78 22.07 4.94
N GLY A 33 -7.94 22.61 5.29
CA GLY A 33 -8.93 23.13 4.33
C GLY A 33 -9.71 22.05 3.59
N ALA A 34 -9.63 20.80 4.05
CA ALA A 34 -10.35 19.64 3.51
C ALA A 34 -10.91 18.78 4.67
N GLU A 35 -11.33 19.42 5.75
CA GLU A 35 -11.73 18.77 7.01
C GLU A 35 -12.89 17.80 6.78
N LYS A 36 -13.93 18.24 6.05
CA LYS A 36 -15.09 17.41 5.72
C LYS A 36 -14.72 16.16 4.92
N PHE A 37 -13.83 16.31 3.93
CA PHE A 37 -13.28 15.19 3.17
C PHE A 37 -12.57 14.19 4.10
N CYS A 38 -11.74 14.68 5.02
CA CYS A 38 -11.03 13.80 5.95
C CYS A 38 -11.96 13.12 6.97
N GLU A 39 -13.04 13.76 7.40
CA GLU A 39 -14.07 13.12 8.22
C GLU A 39 -14.72 11.93 7.47
N ASP A 40 -15.12 12.16 6.23
CA ASP A 40 -15.78 11.14 5.39
C ASP A 40 -14.80 10.00 5.03
N LEU A 41 -13.55 10.35 4.71
CA LEU A 41 -12.46 9.38 4.48
C LEU A 41 -12.19 8.53 5.73
N ASN A 42 -12.00 9.16 6.89
CA ASN A 42 -11.71 8.43 8.14
C ASN A 42 -12.87 7.51 8.52
N LYS A 43 -14.11 7.92 8.29
CA LYS A 43 -15.29 7.06 8.48
C LYS A 43 -15.23 5.84 7.54
N TYR A 44 -14.99 6.05 6.25
CA TYR A 44 -14.85 4.98 5.26
C TYR A 44 -13.73 4.00 5.63
N LEU A 45 -12.55 4.51 6.01
CA LEU A 45 -11.41 3.69 6.40
C LEU A 45 -11.66 2.92 7.70
N LEU A 46 -12.38 3.51 8.66
CA LEU A 46 -12.79 2.83 9.88
C LEU A 46 -13.72 1.66 9.59
N ASP A 47 -14.77 1.90 8.79
CA ASP A 47 -15.73 0.87 8.38
C ASP A 47 -15.02 -0.24 7.58
N ASN A 48 -14.06 0.13 6.71
CA ASN A 48 -13.24 -0.81 5.94
C ASN A 48 -12.34 -1.67 6.83
N PHE A 49 -11.66 -1.05 7.79
CA PHE A 49 -10.77 -1.75 8.71
C PHE A 49 -11.55 -2.73 9.59
N LEU A 50 -12.71 -2.31 10.12
CA LEU A 50 -13.61 -3.17 10.89
C LEU A 50 -14.09 -4.38 10.09
N TRP A 51 -14.49 -4.17 8.84
CA TRP A 51 -14.90 -5.26 7.95
C TRP A 51 -13.75 -6.24 7.69
N MET A 52 -12.53 -5.75 7.49
CA MET A 52 -11.36 -6.62 7.34
C MET A 52 -11.05 -7.41 8.61
N GLU A 53 -11.13 -6.80 9.79
CA GLU A 53 -10.96 -7.50 11.08
C GLU A 53 -12.01 -8.61 11.26
N GLU A 54 -13.27 -8.34 10.92
CA GLU A 54 -14.35 -9.31 10.96
C GLU A 54 -14.07 -10.50 10.02
N LYS A 55 -13.66 -10.23 8.77
CA LYS A 55 -13.31 -11.27 7.80
C LYS A 55 -12.14 -12.13 8.27
N ILE A 56 -11.09 -11.52 8.82
CA ILE A 56 -9.95 -12.22 9.39
C ILE A 56 -10.40 -13.14 10.53
N ALA A 57 -11.26 -12.64 11.43
CA ALA A 57 -11.75 -13.42 12.57
C ALA A 57 -12.66 -14.59 12.13
N LYS A 58 -13.50 -14.40 11.12
CA LYS A 58 -14.39 -15.44 10.57
C LYS A 58 -13.66 -16.48 9.71
N HIS A 59 -12.48 -16.16 9.19
CA HIS A 59 -11.72 -17.03 8.28
C HIS A 59 -10.28 -17.26 8.75
N PRO A 60 -10.05 -17.79 9.98
CA PRO A 60 -8.73 -17.86 10.60
C PRO A 60 -7.75 -18.81 9.88
N PHE A 61 -8.26 -19.73 9.07
CA PHE A 61 -7.47 -20.71 8.30
C PHE A 61 -7.47 -20.41 6.80
N ASP A 62 -8.19 -19.39 6.34
CA ASP A 62 -8.17 -19.01 4.93
C ASP A 62 -6.84 -18.32 4.62
N HIS A 63 -6.14 -18.84 3.62
CA HIS A 63 -4.80 -18.38 3.30
C HIS A 63 -4.76 -16.91 2.85
N TYR A 64 -5.78 -16.42 2.15
CA TYR A 64 -5.86 -15.02 1.75
C TYR A 64 -6.01 -14.11 2.98
N TRP A 65 -6.92 -14.45 3.90
CA TRP A 65 -7.14 -13.65 5.10
C TRP A 65 -5.99 -13.70 6.10
N ILE A 66 -5.24 -14.81 6.17
CA ILE A 66 -3.97 -14.87 6.90
C ILE A 66 -2.98 -13.84 6.33
N GLN A 67 -2.88 -13.72 5.01
CA GLN A 67 -1.97 -12.78 4.36
C GLN A 67 -2.42 -11.32 4.55
N VAL A 68 -3.73 -11.04 4.48
CA VAL A 68 -4.28 -9.71 4.83
C VAL A 68 -3.90 -9.35 6.27
N ASN A 69 -4.13 -10.26 7.21
CA ASN A 69 -3.78 -10.08 8.62
C ASN A 69 -2.27 -9.84 8.82
N MET A 70 -1.41 -10.55 8.08
CA MET A 70 0.04 -10.32 8.12
C MET A 70 0.42 -8.90 7.67
N THR A 71 -0.22 -8.38 6.60
CA THR A 71 0.01 -7.02 6.11
C THR A 71 -0.45 -5.97 7.13
N ILE A 72 -1.63 -6.14 7.75
CA ILE A 72 -2.13 -5.23 8.79
C ILE A 72 -1.20 -5.23 10.00
N ASN A 73 -0.77 -6.40 10.47
CA ASN A 73 0.18 -6.49 11.59
C ASN A 73 1.55 -5.85 11.27
N GLN A 74 1.98 -5.87 10.01
CA GLN A 74 3.18 -5.18 9.58
C GLN A 74 3.05 -3.66 9.74
N LEU A 75 1.88 -3.10 9.39
CA LEU A 75 1.57 -1.68 9.60
C LEU A 75 1.52 -1.33 11.09
N LEU A 76 0.79 -2.10 11.90
CA LEU A 76 0.72 -1.88 13.35
C LEU A 76 2.11 -1.92 13.99
N GLY A 77 2.92 -2.91 13.64
CA GLY A 77 4.30 -3.01 14.12
C GLY A 77 5.23 -1.91 13.60
N MET A 78 4.89 -1.23 12.51
CA MET A 78 5.61 -0.05 12.04
C MET A 78 5.20 1.19 12.83
N ILE A 79 3.90 1.36 13.11
CA ILE A 79 3.37 2.45 13.95
C ILE A 79 3.97 2.38 15.36
N ASP A 80 3.86 1.23 16.05
CA ASP A 80 4.45 1.02 17.38
C ASP A 80 5.94 1.37 17.41
N GLY A 81 6.66 1.00 16.35
CA GLY A 81 8.08 1.24 16.22
C GLY A 81 8.45 2.69 15.96
N TYR A 82 7.66 3.40 15.16
CA TYR A 82 7.85 4.81 14.88
C TYR A 82 7.53 5.69 16.09
N GLU A 83 6.46 5.35 16.83
CA GLU A 83 6.07 6.03 18.06
C GLU A 83 6.98 5.69 19.25
N GLY A 84 7.66 4.53 19.21
CA GLY A 84 8.51 4.05 20.29
C GLY A 84 7.73 3.47 21.48
N ALA A 85 6.47 3.07 21.26
CA ALA A 85 5.56 2.54 22.27
C ALA A 85 5.11 1.11 21.89
N LEU A 86 5.99 0.13 22.11
CA LEU A 86 5.74 -1.27 21.76
C LEU A 86 4.52 -1.83 22.52
N GLY A 87 3.61 -2.47 21.79
CA GLY A 87 2.46 -3.16 22.39
C GLY A 87 1.39 -2.20 22.91
N ARG A 88 1.44 -0.93 22.52
CA ARG A 88 0.33 0.01 22.78
C ARG A 88 -0.90 -0.45 22.02
N ARG A 89 -2.02 -0.56 22.74
CA ARG A 89 -3.32 -0.78 22.10
C ARG A 89 -3.85 0.56 21.60
N LEU A 90 -3.61 0.86 20.32
CA LEU A 90 -4.23 2.00 19.66
C LEU A 90 -5.71 1.71 19.42
N ALA A 91 -6.55 2.71 19.61
CA ALA A 91 -7.93 2.65 19.17
C ALA A 91 -7.98 2.66 17.63
N LEU A 92 -9.00 2.02 17.04
CA LEU A 92 -9.12 1.91 15.58
C LEU A 92 -9.12 3.27 14.88
N HIS A 93 -9.76 4.27 15.47
CA HIS A 93 -9.77 5.63 14.94
C HIS A 93 -8.36 6.26 14.95
N GLU A 94 -7.50 5.95 15.93
CA GLU A 94 -6.10 6.40 15.96
C GLU A 94 -5.28 5.70 14.86
N ILE A 95 -5.61 4.45 14.51
CA ILE A 95 -4.92 3.69 13.46
C ILE A 95 -5.24 4.25 12.08
N VAL A 96 -6.54 4.38 11.74
CA VAL A 96 -6.96 4.77 10.38
C VAL A 96 -6.65 6.24 10.06
N SER A 97 -6.56 7.08 11.08
CA SER A 97 -6.12 8.48 10.94
C SER A 97 -4.60 8.67 11.09
N HIS A 98 -3.86 7.59 11.36
CA HIS A 98 -2.42 7.68 11.59
C HIS A 98 -1.69 8.12 10.30
N PRO A 99 -0.70 9.02 10.37
CA PRO A 99 0.04 9.45 9.18
C PRO A 99 0.73 8.31 8.40
N LEU A 100 1.20 7.27 9.11
CA LEU A 100 1.72 6.05 8.47
C LEU A 100 0.64 5.22 7.77
N PHE A 101 -0.61 5.23 8.22
CA PHE A 101 -1.71 4.61 7.49
C PHE A 101 -1.96 5.40 6.20
N LEU A 102 -2.01 6.73 6.29
CA LEU A 102 -2.18 7.62 5.12
C LEU A 102 -1.09 7.44 4.06
N ILE A 103 0.18 7.21 4.43
CA ILE A 103 1.24 6.90 3.44
C ILE A 103 0.89 5.66 2.62
N GLN A 104 0.28 4.63 3.22
CA GLN A 104 -0.03 3.40 2.47
C GLN A 104 -1.11 3.64 1.42
N LEU A 105 -1.95 4.65 1.63
CA LEU A 105 -3.05 5.03 0.75
C LEU A 105 -2.60 5.93 -0.40
N ALA A 106 -1.31 6.17 -0.63
CA ALA A 106 -0.85 7.14 -1.62
C ALA A 106 -1.45 6.95 -3.02
N GLY A 107 -1.67 5.69 -3.45
CA GLY A 107 -2.42 5.39 -4.68
C GLY A 107 -3.93 5.44 -4.47
N ASP A 108 -4.46 4.69 -3.50
CA ASP A 108 -5.90 4.61 -3.22
C ASP A 108 -6.57 5.98 -2.98
N ILE A 109 -5.81 6.96 -2.50
CA ILE A 109 -6.31 8.31 -2.19
C ILE A 109 -6.65 9.11 -3.45
N GLU A 110 -6.12 8.76 -4.62
CA GLU A 110 -6.46 9.41 -5.89
C GLU A 110 -7.95 9.23 -6.19
N ASP A 111 -8.42 7.98 -6.17
CA ASP A 111 -9.83 7.65 -6.42
C ASP A 111 -10.73 8.07 -5.25
N LEU A 112 -10.29 7.88 -4.00
CA LEU A 112 -11.06 8.28 -2.82
C LEU A 112 -11.21 9.81 -2.70
N ALA A 113 -10.21 10.58 -3.15
CA ALA A 113 -10.31 12.04 -3.21
C ALA A 113 -11.42 12.49 -4.16
N VAL A 114 -11.59 11.82 -5.30
CA VAL A 114 -12.69 12.11 -6.23
C VAL A 114 -14.03 11.70 -5.61
N LYS A 115 -14.12 10.48 -5.07
CA LYS A 115 -15.35 9.96 -4.43
C LYS A 115 -15.88 10.88 -3.33
N PHE A 116 -15.00 11.32 -2.44
CA PHE A 116 -15.36 12.18 -1.31
C PHE A 116 -15.21 13.68 -1.62
N LYS A 117 -15.05 14.04 -2.91
CA LYS A 117 -15.03 15.42 -3.41
C LYS A 117 -14.05 16.31 -2.64
N LYS A 118 -12.81 15.85 -2.51
CA LYS A 118 -11.75 16.62 -1.87
C LYS A 118 -11.63 17.98 -2.57
N PRO A 119 -11.69 19.10 -1.84
CA PRO A 119 -11.52 20.42 -2.46
C PRO A 119 -10.10 20.54 -3.02
N GLU A 120 -9.97 21.27 -4.14
CA GLU A 120 -8.66 21.64 -4.66
C GLU A 120 -7.92 22.48 -3.61
N THR A 121 -6.83 21.94 -3.08
CA THR A 121 -5.97 22.63 -2.13
C THR A 121 -4.58 22.77 -2.74
N LYS A 122 -3.95 23.94 -2.56
CA LYS A 122 -2.59 24.24 -3.06
C LYS A 122 -1.49 23.28 -2.51
N ARG A 123 -1.84 22.40 -1.57
CA ARG A 123 -0.95 21.49 -0.83
C ARG A 123 -1.26 20.00 -1.04
N SER A 124 -2.17 19.61 -1.94
CA SER A 124 -2.42 18.18 -2.18
C SER A 124 -1.21 17.55 -2.87
N ILE A 125 -0.34 16.90 -2.08
CA ILE A 125 1.00 16.43 -2.47
C ILE A 125 1.13 14.89 -2.37
N LEU A 126 0.14 14.23 -1.76
CA LEU A 126 0.19 12.80 -1.43
C LEU A 126 0.13 11.89 -2.66
N ALA A 127 -0.48 12.38 -3.74
CA ALA A 127 -0.57 11.74 -5.04
C ALA A 127 -0.18 12.76 -6.11
N GLY A 128 0.65 12.35 -7.08
CA GLY A 128 0.98 13.18 -8.23
C GLY A 128 -0.17 13.15 -9.23
N THR A 129 -0.38 14.23 -9.99
CA THR A 129 -1.28 14.20 -11.14
C THR A 129 -0.53 13.57 -12.31
N GLY A 130 -0.63 12.26 -12.52
CA GLY A 130 0.03 11.61 -13.65
C GLY A 130 -0.10 10.10 -13.70
N HIS A 131 0.53 9.52 -14.71
CA HIS A 131 0.67 8.08 -14.88
C HIS A 131 2.15 7.75 -14.97
N CYS A 132 2.53 6.58 -14.47
CA CYS A 132 3.88 6.07 -14.65
C CYS A 132 4.12 5.61 -16.10
N SER A 133 5.38 5.38 -16.46
CA SER A 133 5.76 4.81 -17.76
C SER A 133 6.42 3.45 -17.58
N ALA A 134 5.98 2.47 -18.35
CA ALA A 134 6.48 1.10 -18.30
C ALA A 134 6.87 0.60 -19.70
N LEU A 135 7.91 -0.25 -19.76
CA LEU A 135 8.31 -0.93 -20.98
C LEU A 135 8.72 -2.37 -20.65
N VAL A 136 8.22 -3.32 -21.44
CA VAL A 136 8.71 -4.71 -21.48
C VAL A 136 9.22 -4.97 -22.89
N LYS A 137 10.50 -5.32 -23.02
CA LYS A 137 11.20 -5.48 -24.29
C LYS A 137 11.89 -6.84 -24.35
N ILE A 138 11.43 -7.69 -25.27
CA ILE A 138 12.15 -8.90 -25.66
C ILE A 138 13.20 -8.52 -26.70
N LEU A 139 14.42 -9.04 -26.54
CA LEU A 139 15.51 -8.79 -27.49
C LEU A 139 15.23 -9.48 -28.84
N PRO A 140 15.72 -8.93 -29.97
CA PRO A 140 15.46 -9.49 -31.30
C PRO A 140 15.87 -10.96 -31.47
N ASP A 141 16.90 -11.38 -30.74
CA ASP A 141 17.44 -12.74 -30.74
C ASP A 141 16.82 -13.66 -29.67
N HIS A 142 15.84 -13.18 -28.91
CA HIS A 142 15.20 -13.87 -27.79
C HIS A 142 16.17 -14.30 -26.66
N SER A 143 17.36 -13.69 -26.59
CA SER A 143 18.36 -14.02 -25.56
C SER A 143 17.97 -13.51 -24.18
N ASP A 144 17.22 -12.41 -24.10
CA ASP A 144 16.84 -11.77 -22.85
C ASP A 144 15.50 -11.01 -22.97
N ILE A 145 14.95 -10.68 -21.80
CA ILE A 145 13.79 -9.80 -21.64
C ILE A 145 14.13 -8.71 -20.63
N TYR A 146 14.06 -7.45 -21.08
CA TYR A 146 14.16 -6.30 -20.22
C TYR A 146 12.79 -5.78 -19.84
N PHE A 147 12.66 -5.31 -18.61
CA PHE A 147 11.48 -4.58 -18.16
C PHE A 147 11.93 -3.42 -17.30
N SER A 148 11.31 -2.26 -17.52
CA SER A 148 11.65 -1.01 -16.85
C SER A 148 10.38 -0.25 -16.47
N HIS A 149 10.47 0.49 -15.38
CA HIS A 149 9.40 1.32 -14.87
C HIS A 149 9.96 2.69 -14.46
N VAL A 150 9.23 3.75 -14.77
CA VAL A 150 9.56 5.14 -14.45
C VAL A 150 8.36 5.76 -13.76
N THR A 151 8.45 5.92 -12.43
CA THR A 151 7.40 6.54 -11.62
C THR A 151 7.31 8.03 -11.91
N TRP A 152 6.10 8.54 -12.04
CA TRP A 152 5.81 9.97 -12.12
C TRP A 152 5.11 10.39 -10.83
N ALA A 153 5.75 11.25 -10.04
CA ALA A 153 5.23 11.71 -8.76
C ALA A 153 5.72 13.13 -8.44
N SER A 154 5.14 13.76 -7.43
CA SER A 154 5.64 15.04 -6.90
C SER A 154 7.10 14.93 -6.47
N TYR A 155 7.92 15.95 -6.75
CA TYR A 155 9.31 16.00 -6.30
C TYR A 155 9.49 15.91 -4.78
N SER A 156 8.47 16.31 -4.00
CA SER A 156 8.50 16.15 -2.54
C SER A 156 8.56 14.68 -2.08
N SER A 157 8.13 13.72 -2.91
CA SER A 157 8.19 12.30 -2.59
C SER A 157 9.57 11.67 -2.84
N MET A 158 10.55 12.39 -3.40
CA MET A 158 11.86 11.84 -3.82
C MET A 158 12.80 11.39 -2.69
N LEU A 159 12.31 11.26 -1.45
CA LEU A 159 13.03 10.52 -0.42
C LEU A 159 12.80 9.02 -0.65
N ARG A 160 13.74 8.34 -1.31
CA ARG A 160 13.59 6.97 -1.80
C ARG A 160 14.25 5.94 -0.88
N MET A 161 13.72 4.72 -0.91
CA MET A 161 14.29 3.56 -0.24
C MET A 161 14.01 2.30 -1.05
N GLN A 162 15.07 1.68 -1.58
CA GLN A 162 14.98 0.33 -2.14
C GLN A 162 14.85 -0.66 -0.99
N LYS A 163 13.88 -1.57 -1.08
CA LYS A 163 13.60 -2.54 -0.01
C LYS A 163 13.68 -3.95 -0.53
N ARG A 164 13.96 -4.86 0.40
CA ARG A 164 13.81 -6.29 0.22
C ARG A 164 13.18 -6.86 1.48
N TYR A 165 12.05 -7.54 1.32
CA TYR A 165 11.44 -8.31 2.39
C TYR A 165 11.69 -9.79 2.18
N THR A 166 11.77 -10.53 3.29
CA THR A 166 11.86 -11.99 3.32
C THR A 166 11.07 -12.45 4.53
N PHE A 167 9.92 -13.05 4.26
CA PHE A 167 9.00 -13.55 5.25
C PHE A 167 9.29 -15.03 5.54
N ALA A 168 9.15 -15.42 6.80
CA ALA A 168 9.28 -16.81 7.23
C ALA A 168 7.98 -17.59 6.95
N THR A 169 7.59 -17.65 5.68
CA THR A 169 6.46 -18.44 5.17
C THR A 169 6.92 -19.40 4.09
N THR A 170 6.03 -20.32 3.70
CA THR A 170 6.26 -21.25 2.57
C THR A 170 5.75 -20.70 1.25
N ASP A 171 5.35 -19.43 1.19
CA ASP A 171 4.77 -18.84 0.00
C ASP A 171 5.78 -18.72 -1.15
N PRO A 172 5.36 -18.86 -2.42
CA PRO A 172 6.26 -18.76 -3.57
C PRO A 172 7.02 -17.42 -3.63
N GLY A 173 6.32 -16.32 -3.37
CA GLY A 173 6.84 -14.95 -3.35
C GLY A 173 7.24 -14.47 -1.96
N ARG A 174 7.57 -15.37 -1.02
CA ARG A 174 7.97 -15.03 0.36
C ARG A 174 9.12 -14.02 0.48
N SER A 175 9.93 -13.85 -0.57
CA SER A 175 10.91 -12.78 -0.65
C SER A 175 10.65 -11.92 -1.89
N TYR A 176 10.72 -10.61 -1.77
CA TYR A 176 10.65 -9.70 -2.92
C TYR A 176 11.43 -8.43 -2.66
N ALA A 177 11.97 -7.85 -3.72
CA ALA A 177 12.66 -6.57 -3.73
C ALA A 177 11.89 -5.57 -4.58
N PHE A 178 11.87 -4.31 -4.15
CA PHE A 178 11.03 -3.29 -4.75
C PHE A 178 11.53 -1.88 -4.44
N SER A 179 11.24 -0.94 -5.34
CA SER A 179 11.46 0.49 -5.11
C SER A 179 10.36 1.04 -4.21
N SER A 180 10.68 1.92 -3.26
CA SER A 180 9.71 2.39 -2.27
C SER A 180 10.18 3.69 -1.59
N TYR A 181 9.51 4.05 -0.50
CA TYR A 181 9.63 5.29 0.25
C TYR A 181 9.70 5.01 1.75
N PRO A 182 10.35 5.86 2.57
CA PRO A 182 10.31 5.73 4.02
C PRO A 182 8.88 5.71 4.55
N GLY A 183 8.58 4.73 5.40
CA GLY A 183 7.26 4.60 6.03
C GLY A 183 6.20 3.91 5.17
N SER A 184 6.45 3.71 3.89
CA SER A 184 5.60 2.86 3.05
C SER A 184 5.94 1.37 3.24
N ILE A 185 4.97 0.48 3.21
CA ILE A 185 5.17 -0.98 3.13
C ILE A 185 5.16 -1.42 1.66
N ALA A 186 4.29 -0.80 0.85
CA ALA A 186 4.16 -1.08 -0.58
C ALA A 186 5.18 -0.29 -1.42
N SER A 187 5.23 -0.55 -2.73
CA SER A 187 6.15 0.15 -3.63
C SER A 187 5.66 1.57 -3.92
N ILE A 188 4.34 1.79 -4.07
CA ILE A 188 3.70 3.05 -4.50
C ILE A 188 4.08 3.42 -5.96
N ASP A 189 5.13 2.80 -6.52
CA ASP A 189 5.64 3.12 -7.85
C ASP A 189 4.81 2.54 -9.00
N ASP A 190 4.55 1.24 -9.15
CA ASP A 190 5.09 0.05 -8.48
C ASP A 190 6.15 -0.68 -9.35
N PHE A 191 7.26 -1.14 -8.75
CA PHE A 191 8.24 -2.03 -9.41
C PHE A 191 8.77 -3.09 -8.44
N ILE A 192 8.46 -4.36 -8.71
CA ILE A 192 8.72 -5.49 -7.80
C ILE A 192 9.33 -6.67 -8.56
N VAL A 193 10.31 -7.32 -7.93
CA VAL A 193 10.83 -8.62 -8.35
C VAL A 193 10.73 -9.61 -7.18
N THR A 194 10.11 -10.77 -7.41
CA THR A 194 9.82 -11.76 -6.36
C THR A 194 10.70 -13.02 -6.45
N SER A 195 10.79 -13.77 -5.36
CA SER A 195 11.43 -15.10 -5.30
C SER A 195 10.74 -16.15 -6.18
N ALA A 196 9.49 -15.90 -6.57
CA ALA A 196 8.75 -16.70 -7.54
C ALA A 196 9.12 -16.38 -8.99
N ARG A 197 10.16 -15.56 -9.23
CA ARG A 197 10.63 -15.11 -10.55
C ARG A 197 9.57 -14.31 -11.32
N LEU A 198 8.77 -13.52 -10.60
CA LEU A 198 7.83 -12.59 -11.19
C LEU A 198 8.41 -11.18 -11.16
N GLY A 199 8.46 -10.52 -12.32
CA GLY A 199 8.57 -9.06 -12.43
C GLY A 199 7.16 -8.47 -12.47
N ILE A 200 6.87 -7.51 -11.60
CA ILE A 200 5.54 -6.91 -11.43
C ILE A 200 5.72 -5.41 -11.45
N LEU A 201 4.96 -4.75 -12.31
CA LEU A 201 4.93 -3.30 -12.48
C LEU A 201 3.53 -2.87 -12.90
N GLU A 202 3.19 -1.62 -12.64
CA GLU A 202 1.90 -1.04 -12.99
C GLU A 202 2.07 0.36 -13.58
N THR A 203 1.03 0.86 -14.22
CA THR A 203 0.89 2.28 -14.52
C THR A 203 -0.57 2.62 -14.26
N THR A 204 -0.82 3.61 -13.42
CA THR A 204 -2.17 3.99 -13.00
C THR A 204 -3.02 4.30 -14.23
N ILE A 205 -4.28 3.87 -14.22
CA ILE A 205 -5.30 4.32 -15.17
C ILE A 205 -6.39 5.03 -14.37
N SER A 206 -6.77 6.23 -14.80
CA SER A 206 -7.80 6.99 -14.08
C SER A 206 -9.21 6.50 -14.43
N ASN A 207 -10.09 6.45 -13.43
CA ASN A 207 -11.52 6.28 -13.65
C ASN A 207 -12.23 7.65 -13.74
N TYR A 208 -12.71 8.00 -14.93
CA TYR A 208 -13.49 9.23 -15.15
C TYR A 208 -15.01 9.01 -15.14
N ASN A 209 -15.48 7.79 -14.89
CA ASN A 209 -16.91 7.50 -14.78
C ASN A 209 -17.35 7.58 -13.31
N GLU A 210 -18.07 8.65 -12.96
CA GLU A 210 -18.61 8.86 -11.61
C GLU A 210 -19.63 7.79 -11.19
N GLU A 211 -20.34 7.16 -12.14
CA GLU A 211 -21.32 6.11 -11.81
C GLU A 211 -20.63 4.91 -11.15
N LEU A 212 -19.39 4.59 -11.55
CA LEU A 212 -18.64 3.47 -10.98
C LEU A 212 -18.18 3.72 -9.54
N MET A 213 -18.27 4.95 -9.04
CA MET A 213 -17.87 5.28 -7.67
C MET A 213 -18.79 4.65 -6.62
N GLU A 214 -19.98 4.18 -7.02
CA GLU A 214 -20.87 3.42 -6.13
C GLU A 214 -20.25 2.10 -5.66
N PHE A 215 -19.37 1.48 -6.48
CA PHE A 215 -18.73 0.21 -6.17
C PHE A 215 -17.54 0.34 -5.21
N MET A 216 -17.04 1.55 -4.99
CA MET A 216 -15.99 1.81 -4.00
C MET A 216 -16.56 1.77 -2.57
N THR A 217 -16.86 0.58 -2.05
CA THR A 217 -17.48 0.42 -0.72
C THR A 217 -16.45 0.04 0.35
N PRO A 218 -16.74 0.27 1.65
CA PRO A 218 -15.86 -0.18 2.72
C PRO A 218 -15.70 -1.71 2.77
N GLU A 219 -16.60 -2.47 2.15
CA GLU A 219 -16.54 -3.94 2.12
C GLU A 219 -15.60 -4.48 1.02
N SER A 220 -14.37 -3.99 1.05
CA SER A 220 -13.34 -4.30 0.05
C SER A 220 -11.96 -4.37 0.70
N VAL A 221 -10.94 -4.73 -0.07
CA VAL A 221 -9.54 -4.68 0.38
C VAL A 221 -8.82 -3.65 -0.48
N LEU A 222 -8.24 -2.62 0.16
CA LEU A 222 -7.53 -1.54 -0.53
C LEU A 222 -6.34 -2.05 -1.34
N CYS A 223 -5.99 -1.33 -2.41
CA CYS A 223 -5.01 -1.74 -3.42
C CYS A 223 -3.67 -2.11 -2.79
N TRP A 224 -3.17 -1.27 -1.88
CA TRP A 224 -1.89 -1.49 -1.22
C TRP A 224 -1.85 -2.81 -0.43
N ILE A 225 -2.98 -3.31 0.09
CA ILE A 225 -3.03 -4.62 0.77
C ILE A 225 -3.13 -5.75 -0.25
N ARG A 226 -4.01 -5.62 -1.25
CA ARG A 226 -4.21 -6.62 -2.32
C ARG A 226 -2.89 -6.92 -3.03
N SER A 227 -2.10 -5.89 -3.33
CA SER A 227 -0.78 -6.03 -3.96
C SER A 227 0.17 -6.86 -3.11
N GLN A 228 0.29 -6.57 -1.81
CA GLN A 228 1.18 -7.32 -0.90
C GLN A 228 0.77 -8.79 -0.77
N VAL A 229 -0.54 -9.08 -0.69
CA VAL A 229 -1.04 -10.46 -0.66
C VAL A 229 -0.65 -11.18 -1.95
N ALA A 230 -0.92 -10.57 -3.10
CA ALA A 230 -0.62 -11.18 -4.40
C ALA A 230 0.89 -11.38 -4.62
N HIS A 231 1.75 -10.41 -4.25
CA HIS A 231 3.21 -10.54 -4.35
C HIS A 231 3.73 -11.73 -3.55
N ARG A 232 3.22 -11.94 -2.33
CA ARG A 232 3.67 -13.03 -1.46
C ARG A 232 3.21 -14.39 -1.97
N THR A 233 1.94 -14.53 -2.34
CA THR A 233 1.35 -15.86 -2.58
C THR A 233 1.50 -16.38 -4.02
N ALA A 234 1.69 -15.51 -5.00
CA ALA A 234 1.61 -15.90 -6.40
C ALA A 234 2.87 -16.64 -6.89
N SER A 235 2.64 -17.71 -7.65
CA SER A 235 3.67 -18.51 -8.34
C SER A 235 3.70 -18.29 -9.86
N SER A 236 2.73 -17.55 -10.41
CA SER A 236 2.60 -17.24 -11.83
C SER A 236 1.83 -15.92 -12.01
N GLY A 237 1.91 -15.31 -13.19
CA GLY A 237 1.13 -14.10 -13.51
C GLY A 237 -0.39 -14.31 -13.40
N ALA A 238 -0.90 -15.46 -13.87
CA ALA A 238 -2.33 -15.78 -13.77
C ALA A 238 -2.78 -15.96 -12.31
N HIS A 239 -1.95 -16.60 -11.48
CA HIS A 239 -2.22 -16.71 -10.05
C HIS A 239 -2.18 -15.31 -9.39
N TRP A 240 -1.21 -14.47 -9.75
CA TRP A 240 -1.13 -13.10 -9.23
C TRP A 240 -2.41 -12.31 -9.54
N ALA A 241 -2.86 -12.30 -10.80
CA ALA A 241 -4.06 -11.59 -11.22
C ALA A 241 -5.31 -12.07 -10.47
N LYS A 242 -5.49 -13.39 -10.34
CA LYS A 242 -6.64 -13.98 -9.61
C LYS A 242 -6.63 -13.64 -8.12
N THR A 243 -5.45 -13.51 -7.51
CA THR A 243 -5.32 -13.13 -6.11
C THR A 243 -5.55 -11.64 -5.93
N PHE A 244 -4.96 -10.80 -6.77
CA PHE A 244 -5.10 -9.34 -6.73
C PHE A 244 -6.53 -8.86 -7.00
N SER A 245 -7.30 -9.59 -7.81
CA SER A 245 -8.69 -9.24 -8.16
C SER A 245 -9.72 -9.50 -7.05
N LYS A 246 -9.34 -10.20 -5.97
CA LYS A 246 -10.25 -10.50 -4.87
C LYS A 246 -10.57 -9.23 -4.08
N TYR A 247 -11.85 -9.03 -3.79
CA TYR A 247 -12.33 -7.89 -2.99
C TYR A 247 -11.85 -6.54 -3.54
N ASN A 248 -11.86 -6.39 -4.86
CA ASN A 248 -11.45 -5.16 -5.55
C ASN A 248 -12.13 -3.93 -4.93
N SER A 249 -11.34 -2.94 -4.55
CA SER A 249 -11.80 -1.69 -3.94
C SER A 249 -12.25 -0.64 -4.94
N GLY A 250 -11.86 -0.77 -6.22
CA GLY A 250 -12.03 0.31 -7.20
C GLY A 250 -11.14 1.53 -6.91
N THR A 251 -10.08 1.31 -6.13
CA THR A 251 -9.04 2.24 -5.71
C THR A 251 -7.68 1.54 -5.84
#